data_AF-A0A2I0QQY7-F1
#
_entry.id   AF-A0A2I0QQY7-F1
#
_cell.length_a   1.000
_cell.length_b   1.000
_cell.length_c   1.000
_cell.angle_alpha   90.00
_cell.angle_beta   90.00
_cell.angle_gamma   90.00
#
_symmetry.space_group_name_H-M   'P 1'
#
loop_
_entity.id
_entity.type
_entity.pdbx_description
1 polymer ?
#
loop_
_entity_poly.entity_id
_entity_poly.type
_entity_poly.pdbx_seq_one_letter_code
_entity_poly.pdbx_strand_id
1 'polypeptide(L)' 'MRKFTLEQINETVTNNRTRANAIIKKELQPIGRVKRYRPRSPGEVKALNEISISRWNKAVEEGKIKKLGERSYYYDYN' A
#
# COMPACT_ATOMS: atom_id res chain seq x y z
N MET A 1 -7.09 7.27 -46.19
CA MET A 1 -6.49 6.99 -44.87
C MET A 1 -5.49 8.12 -44.57
N ARG A 2 -5.64 8.87 -43.47
CA ARG A 2 -4.71 9.96 -43.13
C ARG A 2 -3.38 9.36 -42.69
N LYS A 3 -2.26 9.85 -43.24
CA LYS A 3 -0.90 9.45 -42.85
C LYS A 3 -0.45 10.38 -41.73
N PHE A 4 0.04 9.81 -40.63
CA PHE A 4 0.61 10.53 -39.50
C PHE A 4 2.08 10.15 -39.36
N THR A 5 2.93 11.11 -38.99
CA THR A 5 4.32 10.83 -38.63
C THR A 5 4.41 10.37 -37.18
N LEU A 6 5.48 9.65 -36.83
CA LEU A 6 5.73 9.22 -35.45
C LEU A 6 5.86 10.42 -34.49
N GLU A 7 6.40 11.53 -34.97
CA GLU A 7 6.55 12.78 -34.22
C GLU A 7 5.18 13.37 -33.87
N GLN A 8 4.25 13.41 -34.84
CA GLN A 8 2.88 13.88 -34.61
C GLN A 8 2.16 13.00 -33.60
N ILE A 9 2.38 11.68 -33.63
CA ILE A 9 1.82 10.76 -32.65
C ILE A 9 2.40 11.08 -31.26
N ASN A 10 3.72 11.23 -31.14
CA ASN A 10 4.36 11.56 -29.87
C ASN A 10 3.86 12.89 -29.29
N GLU A 11 3.71 13.92 -30.13
CA GLU A 11 3.18 15.22 -29.73
C GLU A 11 1.71 15.14 -29.26
N THR A 12 0.89 14.33 -29.94
CA THR A 12 -0.48 14.10 -29.46
C THR A 12 -0.52 13.34 -28.13
N VAL A 13 0.40 12.39 -27.92
CA VAL A 13 0.50 11.65 -26.66
C VAL A 13 0.95 12.56 -25.52
N THR A 14 1.97 13.40 -25.74
CA THR A 14 2.46 14.34 -24.71
C THR A 14 1.40 15.35 -24.33
N ASN A 15 0.73 15.95 -25.32
CA ASN A 15 -0.32 16.95 -25.11
C ASN A 15 -1.53 16.38 -24.36
N ASN A 16 -1.89 15.13 -24.63
CA ASN A 16 -3.03 14.47 -23.98
C ASN A 16 -2.69 13.77 -22.66
N ARG A 17 -1.40 13.64 -22.31
CA ARG A 17 -0.94 12.87 -21.13
C ARG A 17 -1.57 13.37 -19.83
N THR A 18 -1.61 14.68 -19.64
CA THR A 18 -2.16 15.31 -18.43
C THR A 18 -3.66 15.05 -18.30
N ARG A 19 -4.40 15.15 -19.41
CA ARG A 19 -5.83 14.86 -19.47
C ARG A 19 -6.13 13.37 -19.23
N ALA A 20 -5.36 12.48 -19.86
CA ALA A 20 -5.48 11.04 -19.66
C ALA A 20 -5.22 10.65 -18.20
N ASN A 21 -4.16 11.19 -17.57
CA ASN A 21 -3.87 10.96 -16.17
C ASN A 21 -4.98 11.46 -15.23
N ALA A 22 -5.60 12.60 -15.55
CA ALA A 22 -6.73 13.14 -14.79
C ALA A 22 -7.97 12.23 -14.87
N ILE A 23 -8.26 11.69 -16.06
CA ILE A 23 -9.34 10.72 -16.28
C ILE A 23 -9.06 9.44 -15.50
N ILE A 24 -7.87 8.85 -15.66
CA ILE A 24 -7.44 7.65 -14.93
C ILE A 24 -7.56 7.84 -13.42
N LYS A 25 -7.13 8.99 -12.89
CA LYS A 25 -7.23 9.30 -11.47
C LYS A 25 -8.70 9.41 -11.01
N LYS A 26 -9.56 10.04 -11.81
CA LYS A 26 -11.00 10.21 -11.50
C LYS A 26 -11.74 8.87 -11.57
N GLU A 27 -11.42 8.03 -12.56
CA GLU A 27 -12.07 6.74 -12.80
C GLU A 27 -11.55 5.60 -11.93
N LEU A 28 -10.32 5.69 -11.41
CA LEU A 28 -9.78 4.74 -10.42
C LEU A 28 -10.20 5.05 -8.98
N GLN A 29 -10.72 6.26 -8.70
CA GLN A 29 -11.20 6.66 -7.38
C GLN A 29 -12.47 5.92 -6.85
N PRO A 30 -13.43 5.41 -7.66
CA PRO A 30 -14.64 4.79 -7.13
C PRO A 30 -14.42 3.38 -6.52
N ILE A 31 -13.28 2.74 -6.74
CA ILE A 31 -13.06 1.31 -6.38
C ILE A 31 -12.42 1.14 -4.98
N GLY A 32 -12.18 2.24 -4.26
CA GLY A 32 -11.67 2.21 -2.88
C GLY A 32 -10.15 2.44 -2.76
N ARG A 33 -9.60 2.20 -1.57
CA ARG A 33 -8.19 2.47 -1.26
C ARG A 33 -7.28 1.55 -2.08
N VAL A 34 -6.63 2.09 -3.12
CA VAL A 34 -5.63 1.36 -3.92
C VAL A 34 -4.52 0.86 -3.00
N LYS A 35 -4.48 -0.46 -2.80
CA LYS A 35 -3.44 -1.13 -2.00
C LYS A 35 -2.12 -1.04 -2.77
N ARG A 36 -1.21 -0.19 -2.30
CA ARG A 36 0.13 -0.05 -2.88
C ARG A 36 0.97 -1.26 -2.50
N TYR A 37 1.18 -2.16 -3.44
CA TYR A 37 2.11 -3.27 -3.30
C TYR A 37 3.50 -2.82 -3.78
N ARG A 38 4.25 -2.11 -2.92
CA ARG A 38 5.70 -2.02 -3.10
C ARG A 38 6.36 -3.10 -2.24
N PRO A 39 7.35 -3.83 -2.75
CA PRO A 39 8.19 -4.65 -1.89
C PRO A 39 8.88 -3.71 -0.89
N ARG A 40 8.89 -4.10 0.38
CA ARG A 40 9.59 -3.35 1.43
C ARG A 40 11.09 -3.52 1.26
N SER A 41 11.88 -2.50 1.61
CA SER A 41 13.33 -2.63 1.63
C SER A 41 13.76 -3.52 2.82
N PRO A 42 14.95 -4.15 2.77
CA PRO A 42 15.45 -4.97 3.88
C PRO A 42 15.49 -4.22 5.22
N GLY A 43 15.90 -2.94 5.20
CA GLY A 43 15.92 -2.08 6.39
C GLY A 43 14.52 -1.78 6.93
N GLU A 44 13.55 -1.52 6.04
CA GLU A 44 12.15 -1.31 6.43
C GLU A 44 11.54 -2.56 7.06
N VAL A 45 11.83 -3.74 6.50
CA VAL A 45 11.40 -5.02 7.09
C VAL A 45 11.97 -5.19 8.50
N LYS A 46 13.28 -4.96 8.66
CA LYS A 46 13.93 -5.08 9.98
C LYS A 46 13.31 -4.14 11.01
N ALA A 47 13.16 -2.86 10.68
CA ALA A 47 12.56 -1.86 11.57
C ALA A 47 11.12 -2.22 11.95
N LEU A 48 10.29 -2.64 10.99
CA LEU A 48 8.90 -3.04 11.28
C LEU A 48 8.81 -4.29 12.15
N ASN A 49 9.73 -5.25 11.97
CA ASN A 49 9.80 -6.44 12.81
C ASN A 49 10.17 -6.06 14.25
N GLU A 50 11.19 -5.22 14.44
CA GLU A 50 11.62 -4.74 15.77
C GLU A 50 10.48 -3.99 16.49
N ILE A 51 9.78 -3.10 15.78
CA ILE A 51 8.62 -2.39 16.32
C ILE A 51 7.51 -3.37 16.72
N SER A 52 7.25 -4.39 15.90
CA SER A 52 6.19 -5.37 16.17
C SER A 52 6.50 -6.22 17.40
N ILE A 53 7.75 -6.68 17.54
CA ILE A 53 8.21 -7.45 18.70
C ILE A 53 8.14 -6.60 19.97
N SER A 54 8.64 -5.35 19.91
CA SER A 54 8.60 -4.43 21.05
C SER A 54 7.16 -4.18 21.53
N ARG A 55 6.23 -3.94 20.60
CA ARG A 55 4.80 -3.76 20.92
C ARG A 55 4.16 -5.01 21.52
N TRP A 56 4.51 -6.18 21.00
CA TRP A 56 4.03 -7.45 21.55
C TRP A 56 4.51 -7.66 22.99
N ASN A 57 5.81 -7.50 23.24
CA ASN A 57 6.38 -7.66 24.58
C ASN A 57 5.73 -6.70 25.58
N LYS A 58 5.56 -5.43 25.19
CA LYS A 58 4.86 -4.44 26.00
C LYS A 58 3.42 -4.87 26.32
N ALA A 59 2.68 -5.40 25.34
CA ALA A 59 1.31 -5.88 25.57
C ALA A 59 1.26 -7.10 26.50
N VAL A 60 2.28 -7.97 26.46
CA VAL A 60 2.43 -9.08 27.41
C VAL A 60 2.69 -8.55 28.82
N GLU A 61 3.62 -7.60 28.98
CA GLU A 61 3.92 -6.95 30.26
C GLU A 61 2.71 -6.23 30.85
N GLU A 62 1.91 -5.56 30.01
CA GLU A 62 0.66 -4.90 30.40
C GLU A 62 -0.48 -5.89 30.71
N GLY A 63 -0.27 -7.20 30.54
CA GLY A 63 -1.30 -8.22 30.79
C GLY A 63 -2.44 -8.26 29.75
N LYS A 64 -2.26 -7.59 28.60
CA LYS A 64 -3.25 -7.56 27.51
C LYS A 64 -3.29 -8.86 26.73
N ILE A 65 -2.22 -9.65 26.74
CA ILE A 65 -2.17 -10.95 26.07
C ILE A 65 -2.61 -12.06 27.02
N LYS A 66 -3.76 -12.67 26.75
CA LYS A 66 -4.29 -13.82 27.50
C LYS A 66 -4.18 -15.09 26.64
N LYS A 67 -3.55 -16.13 27.18
CA LYS A 67 -3.46 -17.42 26.48
C LYS A 67 -4.79 -18.17 26.68
N LEU A 68 -5.47 -18.49 25.59
CA LEU A 68 -6.73 -19.25 25.61
C LEU A 68 -6.52 -20.75 25.41
N GLY A 69 -5.42 -21.15 24.78
CA GLY A 69 -5.09 -22.54 24.51
C GLY A 69 -3.69 -22.70 23.95
N GLU A 70 -3.36 -23.86 23.37
CA GLU A 70 -2.02 -24.14 22.86
C GLU A 70 -1.60 -23.19 21.72
N ARG A 71 -2.53 -22.84 20.83
CA ARG A 71 -2.28 -22.04 19.62
C ARG A 71 -3.10 -20.76 19.53
N SER A 72 -3.79 -20.39 20.62
CA SER A 72 -4.74 -19.28 20.63
C SER A 72 -4.43 -18.28 21.75
N TYR A 73 -4.32 -17.01 21.37
CA TYR A 73 -4.14 -15.88 22.27
C TYR A 73 -5.27 -14.87 22.04
N TYR A 74 -5.70 -14.22 23.11
CA TYR A 74 -6.65 -13.11 23.09
C TYR A 74 -5.92 -11.82 23.46
N TYR A 75 -6.18 -10.76 22.70
CA TYR A 75 -5.69 -9.42 23.00
C TYR A 75 -6.82 -8.64 23.67
N ASP A 76 -6.62 -8.23 24.91
CA ASP A 76 -7.55 -7.39 25.65
C ASP A 76 -7.37 -5.92 25.23
N TYR A 77 -8.44 -5.33 24.69
CA TYR A 77 -8.45 -3.95 24.21
C TYR A 77 -8.91 -2.95 25.28
N ASN A 78 -9.27 -3.44 26.47
CA ASN A 78 -9.71 -2.61 27.60
C ASN A 78 -8.54 -1.99 28.37
#